data_AF-A0A6G0XN35-F1
#
_entry.id   AF-A0A6G0XN35-F1
#
_cell.length_a   1.000
_cell.length_b   1.000
_cell.length_c   1.000
_cell.angle_alpha   90.00
_cell.angle_beta   90.00
_cell.angle_gamma   90.00
#
_symmetry.space_group_name_H-M   'P 1'
#
loop_
_entity.id
_entity.type
_entity.pdbx_description
1 polymer ?
#
loop_
_entity_poly.entity_id
_entity_poly.type
_entity_poly.pdbx_seq_one_letter_code
_entity_poly.pdbx_strand_id
1 'polypeptide(L)'
;MVDERWSPQEEQHEVQNAMLAATRQCFIEIDKEEWKFETLCDLYEAVTITKGVVYCNTRERVEWVSEHMRAKGQTVSTVHGEMEEAERAMSFAVALQIARVLINYDMPTQVESYIDRFAPYYRFGRRDIMVNFVLPSEMSMLRQIEQFYHTEIPELPMNVDEFFW
;
A
#
# COMPACT_ATOMS: atom_id res chain seq x y z
N MET A 1 -27.41 -28.52 -13.94
CA MET A 1 -27.50 -28.42 -12.47
C MET A 1 -26.64 -27.24 -12.08
N VAL A 2 -27.27 -26.16 -11.64
CA VAL A 2 -26.56 -24.97 -11.16
C VAL A 2 -26.24 -25.26 -9.70
N ASP A 3 -24.98 -25.13 -9.31
CA ASP A 3 -24.53 -25.40 -7.94
C ASP A 3 -25.14 -24.36 -6.99
N GLU A 4 -25.97 -24.81 -6.04
CA GLU A 4 -26.75 -23.97 -5.12
C GLU A 4 -25.92 -23.39 -3.95
N ARG A 5 -24.58 -23.49 -4.00
CA ARG A 5 -23.67 -23.03 -2.93
C ARG A 5 -22.88 -21.77 -3.24
N TRP A 6 -23.04 -21.20 -4.42
CA TRP A 6 -22.25 -20.05 -4.87
C TRP A 6 -22.96 -18.73 -4.54
N SER A 7 -22.29 -17.82 -3.82
CA SER A 7 -22.72 -16.44 -3.64
C SER A 7 -21.78 -15.44 -4.34
N PRO A 8 -22.29 -14.32 -4.88
CA PRO A 8 -21.45 -13.28 -5.49
C PRO A 8 -20.41 -12.67 -4.54
N GLN A 9 -20.64 -12.73 -3.23
CA GLN A 9 -19.72 -12.20 -2.22
C GLN A 9 -18.50 -13.10 -2.03
N GLU A 10 -18.69 -14.42 -2.07
CA GLU A 10 -17.60 -15.39 -1.99
C GLU A 10 -16.69 -15.30 -3.22
N GLU A 11 -17.27 -15.17 -4.42
CA GLU A 11 -16.49 -14.96 -5.65
C GLU A 11 -15.63 -13.69 -5.56
N GLN A 12 -16.20 -12.59 -5.04
CA GLN A 12 -15.47 -11.34 -4.90
C GLN A 12 -14.30 -11.47 -3.91
N HIS A 13 -14.48 -12.16 -2.78
CA HIS A 13 -13.39 -12.45 -1.85
C HIS A 13 -12.31 -13.34 -2.47
N GLU A 14 -12.67 -14.38 -3.22
CA GLU A 14 -11.69 -15.23 -3.91
C GLU A 14 -10.84 -14.43 -4.91
N VAL A 15 -11.48 -13.52 -5.65
CA VAL A 15 -10.78 -12.62 -6.58
C VAL A 15 -9.80 -11.70 -5.84
N GLN A 16 -10.21 -11.13 -4.69
CA GLN A 16 -9.35 -10.27 -3.87
C GLN A 16 -8.16 -11.06 -3.28
N ASN A 17 -8.40 -12.26 -2.77
CA ASN A 17 -7.34 -13.14 -2.26
C ASN A 17 -6.33 -13.47 -3.37
N ALA A 18 -6.83 -13.80 -4.57
CA ALA A 18 -5.97 -14.07 -5.71
C ALA A 18 -5.12 -12.86 -6.14
N MET A 19 -5.67 -11.64 -6.08
CA MET A 19 -4.92 -10.40 -6.36
C MET A 19 -3.76 -10.20 -5.38
N LEU A 20 -4.02 -10.37 -4.08
CA LEU A 20 -2.99 -10.21 -3.04
C LEU A 20 -1.95 -11.33 -3.13
N ALA A 21 -2.36 -12.57 -3.30
CA ALA A 21 -1.46 -13.71 -3.45
C ALA A 21 -0.54 -13.59 -4.68
N ALA A 22 -1.00 -12.93 -5.75
CA ALA A 22 -0.21 -12.68 -6.95
C ALA A 22 0.75 -11.47 -6.82
N THR A 23 0.72 -10.75 -5.70
CA THR A 23 1.45 -9.50 -5.49
C THR A 23 2.53 -9.68 -4.44
N ARG A 24 3.71 -9.08 -4.66
CA ARG A 24 4.77 -9.08 -3.66
C ARG A 24 4.39 -8.13 -2.52
N GLN A 25 4.34 -8.65 -1.31
CA GLN A 25 3.96 -7.91 -0.11
C GLN A 25 5.06 -8.08 0.94
N CYS A 26 5.34 -7.02 1.69
CA CYS A 26 6.21 -7.09 2.86
C CYS A 26 5.78 -6.07 3.91
N PHE A 27 6.31 -6.22 5.12
CA PHE A 27 6.25 -5.18 6.14
C PHE A 27 7.65 -4.78 6.62
N ILE A 28 7.75 -3.56 7.11
CA ILE A 28 8.90 -3.07 7.88
C ILE A 28 8.37 -2.78 9.28
N GLU A 29 8.90 -3.49 10.28
CA GLU A 29 8.61 -3.18 11.67
C GLU A 29 9.32 -1.88 12.05
N ILE A 30 8.58 -0.95 12.62
CA ILE A 30 9.08 0.35 13.01
C ILE A 30 8.75 0.55 14.48
N ASP A 31 9.77 0.63 15.33
CA ASP A 31 9.57 0.69 16.78
C ASP A 31 8.77 1.92 17.23
N LYS A 32 8.91 3.04 16.50
CA LYS A 32 8.37 4.34 16.89
C LYS A 32 7.82 5.13 15.71
N GLU A 33 6.69 5.80 15.94
CA GLU A 33 5.98 6.57 14.92
C GLU A 33 6.84 7.69 14.32
N GLU A 34 7.72 8.31 15.10
CA GLU A 34 8.65 9.35 14.63
C GLU A 34 9.69 8.83 13.63
N TRP A 35 9.95 7.51 13.60
CA TRP A 35 10.94 6.91 12.70
C TRP A 35 10.36 6.58 11.32
N LYS A 36 9.03 6.52 11.18
CA LYS A 36 8.38 6.20 9.89
C LYS A 36 8.85 7.07 8.73
N PHE A 37 9.06 8.37 8.98
CA PHE A 37 9.47 9.27 7.91
C PHE A 37 10.91 9.05 7.46
N GLU A 38 11.81 8.78 8.40
CA GLU A 38 13.20 8.44 8.06
C GLU A 38 13.24 7.10 7.30
N THR A 39 12.51 6.09 7.77
CA THR A 39 12.34 4.81 7.05
C THR A 39 11.77 4.99 5.64
N LEU A 40 10.83 5.92 5.45
CA LEU A 40 10.30 6.25 4.12
C LEU A 40 11.40 6.80 3.21
N CYS A 41 12.21 7.73 3.70
CA CYS A 41 13.31 8.30 2.93
C CYS A 41 14.33 7.22 2.56
N ASP A 42 14.75 6.41 3.53
CA ASP A 42 15.71 5.32 3.34
C ASP A 42 15.22 4.31 2.30
N LEU A 43 13.92 3.98 2.34
CA LEU A 43 13.32 3.10 1.34
C LEU A 43 13.39 3.71 -0.07
N TYR A 44 13.04 4.99 -0.24
CA TYR A 44 13.12 5.65 -1.55
C TYR A 44 14.55 5.74 -2.09
N GLU A 45 15.54 5.91 -1.22
CA GLU A 45 16.96 5.96 -1.58
C GLU A 45 17.51 4.56 -1.93
N ALA A 46 17.21 3.55 -1.12
CA ALA A 46 17.77 2.20 -1.27
C ALA A 46 17.29 1.50 -2.55
N VAL A 47 15.99 1.56 -2.87
CA VAL A 47 15.41 0.79 -3.98
C VAL A 47 15.13 1.63 -5.23
N THR A 48 15.62 2.88 -5.26
CA THR A 48 15.42 3.83 -6.39
C THR A 48 13.96 3.88 -6.86
N ILE A 49 13.01 4.07 -5.92
CA ILE A 49 11.59 4.13 -6.26
C ILE A 49 11.34 5.38 -7.10
N THR A 50 11.15 5.18 -8.40
CA THR A 50 10.88 6.27 -9.34
C THR A 50 9.42 6.73 -9.29
N LYS A 51 8.49 5.81 -9.00
CA LYS A 51 7.03 6.04 -8.98
C LYS A 51 6.35 5.17 -7.93
N GLY A 52 5.75 5.80 -6.93
CA GLY A 52 5.02 5.10 -5.87
C GLY A 52 3.86 5.92 -5.33
N VAL A 53 3.00 5.25 -4.56
CA VAL A 53 1.88 5.84 -3.83
C VAL A 53 2.08 5.59 -2.35
N VAL A 54 1.91 6.63 -1.52
CA VAL A 54 2.02 6.55 -0.07
C VAL A 54 0.64 6.80 0.54
N TYR A 55 0.12 5.81 1.24
CA TYR A 55 -1.17 5.88 1.94
C TYR A 55 -0.98 6.28 3.40
N CYS A 56 -1.73 7.31 3.81
CA CYS A 56 -1.87 7.72 5.19
C CYS A 56 -3.35 7.66 5.60
N ASN A 57 -3.63 7.55 6.90
CA ASN A 57 -4.99 7.41 7.41
C ASN A 57 -5.72 8.76 7.54
N THR A 58 -4.99 9.85 7.73
CA THR A 58 -5.58 11.19 7.91
C THR A 58 -5.04 12.18 6.89
N ARG A 59 -5.83 13.21 6.59
CA ARG A 59 -5.45 14.29 5.68
C ARG A 59 -4.23 15.05 6.21
N GLU A 60 -4.20 15.31 7.51
CA GLU A 60 -3.09 16.00 8.17
C GLU A 60 -1.79 15.22 7.99
N ARG A 61 -1.85 13.88 8.05
CA ARG A 61 -0.68 13.02 7.81
C ARG A 61 -0.24 13.06 6.34
N VAL A 62 -1.19 13.04 5.39
CA VAL A 62 -0.90 13.20 3.95
C VAL A 62 -0.19 14.53 3.68
N GLU A 63 -0.70 15.63 4.22
CA GLU A 63 -0.12 16.97 4.08
C GLU A 63 1.28 17.01 4.69
N TRP A 64 1.45 16.51 5.91
CA TRP A 64 2.73 16.48 6.61
C TRP A 64 3.79 15.66 5.85
N VAL A 65 3.47 14.42 5.46
CA VAL A 65 4.42 13.55 4.71
C VAL A 65 4.78 14.22 3.38
N SER A 66 3.80 14.79 2.68
CA SER A 66 4.01 15.45 1.40
C SER A 66 4.93 16.67 1.51
N GLU A 67 4.72 17.54 2.50
CA GLU A 67 5.58 18.69 2.75
C GLU A 67 7.04 18.25 3.03
N HIS A 68 7.22 17.25 3.88
CA HIS A 68 8.56 16.78 4.26
C HIS A 68 9.26 16.06 3.10
N MET A 69 8.54 15.28 2.31
CA MET A 69 9.08 14.67 1.08
C MET A 69 9.50 15.74 0.06
N ARG A 70 8.70 16.79 -0.13
CA ARG A 70 9.05 17.93 -1.00
C ARG A 70 10.27 18.68 -0.48
N ALA A 71 10.40 18.87 0.83
CA ALA A 71 11.58 19.47 1.45
C ALA A 71 12.85 18.62 1.23
N LYS A 72 12.71 17.29 1.08
CA LYS A 72 13.78 16.36 0.67
C LYS A 72 14.05 16.35 -0.85
N GLY A 73 13.37 17.21 -1.62
CA GLY A 73 13.56 17.35 -3.07
C GLY A 73 12.73 16.38 -3.92
N GLN A 74 11.78 15.63 -3.32
CA GLN A 74 10.91 14.72 -4.05
C GLN A 74 9.72 15.46 -4.68
N THR A 75 9.36 15.07 -5.90
CA THR A 75 8.14 15.58 -6.56
C THR A 75 6.92 14.81 -6.08
N VAL A 76 6.13 15.42 -5.20
CA VAL A 76 4.93 14.80 -4.60
C VAL A 76 3.65 15.54 -4.97
N SER A 77 2.67 14.79 -5.48
CA SER A 77 1.26 15.20 -5.59
C SER A 77 0.45 14.57 -4.45
N THR A 78 -0.53 15.29 -3.92
CA THR A 78 -1.42 14.80 -2.85
C THR A 78 -2.80 14.51 -3.40
N VAL A 79 -3.47 13.50 -2.85
CA VAL A 79 -4.86 13.16 -3.19
C VAL A 79 -5.66 13.03 -1.89
N HIS A 80 -6.66 13.89 -1.68
CA HIS A 80 -7.54 13.87 -0.50
C HIS A 80 -8.96 14.34 -0.84
N GLY A 81 -9.91 14.14 0.08
CA GLY A 81 -11.35 14.35 -0.16
C GLY A 81 -11.81 15.80 -0.32
N GLU A 82 -10.97 16.79 -0.03
CA GLU A 82 -11.29 18.22 -0.20
C GLU A 82 -10.90 18.75 -1.59
N MET A 83 -10.22 17.94 -2.40
CA MET A 83 -9.89 18.30 -3.77
C MET A 83 -11.12 18.32 -4.66
N GLU A 84 -11.10 19.16 -5.69
CA GLU A 84 -12.12 19.10 -6.73
C GLU A 84 -12.12 17.73 -7.41
N GLU A 85 -13.31 17.22 -7.71
CA GLU A 85 -13.50 15.87 -8.25
C GLU A 85 -12.65 15.62 -9.50
N ALA A 86 -12.54 16.61 -10.39
CA ALA A 86 -11.76 16.51 -11.63
C ALA A 86 -10.24 16.43 -11.36
N GLU A 87 -9.74 17.22 -10.41
CA GLU A 87 -8.32 17.22 -10.02
C GLU A 87 -7.95 15.90 -9.32
N ARG A 88 -8.82 15.44 -8.43
CA ARG A 88 -8.69 14.16 -7.73
C ARG A 88 -8.65 12.99 -8.71
N ALA A 89 -9.59 12.97 -9.66
CA ALA A 89 -9.65 11.93 -10.69
C ALA A 89 -8.42 11.94 -11.61
N MET A 90 -7.94 13.12 -12.01
CA MET A 90 -6.73 13.24 -12.84
C MET A 90 -5.49 12.70 -12.13
N SER A 91 -5.27 13.13 -10.88
CA SER A 91 -4.12 12.69 -10.09
C SER A 91 -4.16 11.18 -9.83
N PHE A 92 -5.34 10.65 -9.55
CA PHE A 92 -5.54 9.20 -9.39
C PHE A 92 -5.27 8.44 -10.69
N ALA A 93 -5.79 8.91 -11.83
CA ALA A 93 -5.55 8.29 -13.13
C ALA A 93 -4.07 8.21 -13.50
N VAL A 94 -3.29 9.26 -13.17
CA VAL A 94 -1.83 9.26 -13.33
C VAL A 94 -1.19 8.21 -12.43
N ALA A 95 -1.55 8.18 -11.14
CA ALA A 95 -1.00 7.22 -10.18
C ALA A 95 -1.26 5.77 -10.61
N LEU A 96 -2.48 5.43 -11.05
CA LEU A 96 -2.84 4.09 -11.53
C LEU A 96 -1.94 3.62 -12.68
N GLN A 97 -1.51 4.53 -13.55
CA GLN A 97 -0.69 4.19 -14.70
C GLN A 97 0.76 3.86 -14.34
N ILE A 98 1.34 4.61 -13.40
CA ILE A 98 2.80 4.65 -13.22
C ILE A 98 3.29 4.08 -11.90
N ALA A 99 2.45 4.03 -10.86
CA ALA A 99 2.87 3.56 -9.54
C ALA A 99 3.17 2.07 -9.57
N ARG A 100 4.35 1.69 -9.08
CA ARG A 100 4.79 0.28 -8.97
C ARG A 100 4.97 -0.17 -7.52
N VAL A 101 5.17 0.78 -6.62
CA VAL A 101 5.32 0.54 -5.19
C VAL A 101 4.20 1.28 -4.46
N LEU A 102 3.43 0.55 -3.68
CA LEU A 102 2.39 1.09 -2.80
C LEU A 102 2.89 0.95 -1.38
N ILE A 103 2.95 2.06 -0.65
CA ILE A 103 3.46 2.11 0.72
C ILE A 103 2.29 2.46 1.63
N ASN A 104 1.90 1.53 2.49
CA ASN A 104 1.03 1.82 3.62
C ASN A 104 1.89 2.43 4.72
N TYR A 105 2.00 3.76 4.71
CA TYR A 105 2.74 4.50 5.71
C TYR A 105 2.04 4.45 7.07
N ASP A 106 0.71 4.52 7.06
CA ASP A 106 -0.13 4.13 8.18
C ASP A 106 -0.84 2.81 7.87
N MET A 107 -0.85 1.87 8.82
CA MET A 107 -1.63 0.64 8.67
C MET A 107 -3.12 0.97 8.53
N PRO A 108 -3.85 0.30 7.62
CA PRO A 108 -5.29 0.49 7.50
C PRO A 108 -6.00 0.12 8.81
N THR A 109 -7.07 0.85 9.14
CA THR A 109 -7.82 0.65 10.39
C THR A 109 -8.88 -0.45 10.29
N GLN A 110 -9.16 -0.92 9.07
CA GLN A 110 -10.08 -2.02 8.75
C GLN A 110 -9.38 -2.95 7.76
N VAL A 111 -9.67 -4.25 7.86
CA VAL A 111 -9.05 -5.28 7.01
C VAL A 111 -9.39 -5.03 5.54
N GLU A 112 -10.64 -4.69 5.24
CA GLU A 112 -11.16 -4.40 3.90
C GLU A 112 -10.47 -3.19 3.25
N SER A 113 -10.06 -2.22 4.05
CA SER A 113 -9.32 -1.05 3.54
C SER A 113 -7.94 -1.42 3.00
N TYR A 114 -7.39 -2.59 3.32
CA TYR A 114 -6.12 -3.05 2.76
C TYR A 114 -6.22 -3.31 1.26
N ILE A 115 -7.23 -4.08 0.83
CA ILE A 115 -7.44 -4.37 -0.59
C ILE A 115 -7.93 -3.14 -1.35
N ASP A 116 -8.72 -2.25 -0.74
CA ASP A 116 -9.21 -1.03 -1.40
C ASP A 116 -8.08 -0.08 -1.81
N ARG A 117 -6.96 -0.08 -1.08
CA ARG A 117 -5.75 0.67 -1.43
C ARG A 117 -5.02 0.07 -2.62
N PHE A 118 -5.12 -1.25 -2.83
CA PHE A 118 -4.36 -1.97 -3.84
C PHE A 118 -5.13 -2.28 -5.13
N ALA A 119 -6.37 -2.75 -5.01
CA ALA A 119 -7.17 -3.26 -6.13
C ALA A 119 -7.25 -2.31 -7.33
N PRO A 120 -7.33 -0.97 -7.18
CA PRO A 120 -7.30 -0.07 -8.32
C PRO A 120 -6.01 -0.14 -9.14
N TYR A 121 -4.88 -0.45 -8.50
CA TYR A 121 -3.55 -0.52 -9.11
C TYR A 121 -3.23 -1.90 -9.66
N TYR A 122 -3.96 -2.93 -9.24
CA TYR A 122 -3.71 -4.30 -9.65
C TYR A 122 -3.81 -4.45 -11.18
N ARG A 123 -2.74 -4.98 -11.76
CA ARG A 123 -2.68 -5.34 -13.17
C ARG A 123 -2.02 -6.69 -13.30
N PHE A 124 -2.74 -7.63 -13.90
CA PHE A 124 -2.24 -8.98 -14.10
C PHE A 124 -0.86 -8.97 -14.79
N GLY A 125 0.11 -9.67 -14.21
CA GLY A 125 1.47 -9.77 -14.72
C GLY A 125 2.38 -8.57 -14.45
N ARG A 126 1.89 -7.52 -13.79
CA ARG A 126 2.72 -6.38 -13.37
C ARG A 126 3.38 -6.71 -12.03
N ARG A 127 4.69 -6.47 -11.94
CA ARG A 127 5.47 -6.66 -10.70
C ARG A 127 5.31 -5.44 -9.80
N ASP A 128 4.13 -5.37 -9.17
CA ASP A 128 3.81 -4.36 -8.17
C ASP A 128 4.18 -4.88 -6.78
N ILE A 129 4.56 -3.94 -5.91
CA ILE A 129 5.06 -4.23 -4.56
C ILE A 129 4.26 -3.43 -3.55
N MET A 130 3.77 -4.09 -2.51
CA MET A 130 3.17 -3.45 -1.35
C MET A 130 4.13 -3.51 -0.16
N VAL A 131 4.37 -2.36 0.46
CA VAL A 131 5.20 -2.23 1.66
C VAL A 131 4.34 -1.67 2.79
N ASN A 132 4.37 -2.34 3.94
CA ASN A 132 3.60 -1.94 5.11
C ASN A 132 4.52 -1.44 6.20
N PHE A 133 4.33 -0.21 6.67
CA PHE A 133 5.00 0.28 7.86
C PHE A 133 4.16 -0.12 9.07
N VAL A 134 4.73 -0.92 9.97
CA VAL A 134 3.99 -1.55 11.05
C VAL A 134 4.64 -1.21 12.38
N LEU A 135 3.92 -0.49 13.23
CA LEU A 135 4.30 -0.36 14.63
C LEU A 135 4.04 -1.67 15.39
N PRO A 136 4.72 -1.90 16.54
CA PRO A 136 4.43 -3.04 17.40
C PRO A 136 2.94 -3.15 17.80
N SER A 137 2.26 -2.01 17.99
CA SER A 137 0.81 -1.97 18.28
C SER A 137 -0.08 -2.35 17.09
N GLU A 138 0.42 -2.21 15.87
CA GLU A 138 -0.30 -2.46 14.61
C GLU A 138 -0.09 -3.90 14.10
N MET A 139 0.82 -4.67 14.70
CA MET A 139 1.06 -6.08 14.35
C MET A 139 -0.20 -6.94 14.39
N SER A 140 -1.11 -6.67 15.33
CA SER A 140 -2.38 -7.38 15.40
C SER A 140 -3.28 -7.16 14.19
N MET A 141 -3.23 -5.97 13.57
CA MET A 141 -3.94 -5.66 12.33
C MET A 141 -3.30 -6.37 11.14
N LEU A 142 -1.98 -6.39 11.06
CA LEU A 142 -1.25 -7.13 10.01
C LEU A 142 -1.64 -8.62 10.01
N ARG A 143 -1.65 -9.25 11.19
CA ARG A 143 -2.05 -10.67 11.31
C ARG A 143 -3.52 -10.90 10.94
N GLN A 144 -4.41 -9.96 11.24
CA GLN A 144 -5.82 -10.04 10.81
C GLN A 144 -5.94 -9.99 9.29
N ILE A 145 -5.18 -9.12 8.62
CA ILE A 145 -5.13 -9.03 7.14
C ILE A 145 -4.63 -10.35 6.53
N GLU A 146 -3.53 -10.90 7.02
CA GLU A 146 -2.99 -12.19 6.56
C GLU A 146 -4.01 -13.32 6.71
N GLN A 147 -4.67 -13.41 7.86
CA GLN A 147 -5.67 -14.44 8.14
C GLN A 147 -6.90 -14.31 7.25
N PHE A 148 -7.41 -13.09 7.07
CA PHE A 148 -8.64 -12.83 6.31
C PHE A 148 -8.45 -13.08 4.81
N TYR A 149 -7.35 -12.57 4.23
CA TYR A 149 -7.08 -12.71 2.80
C TYR A 149 -6.30 -13.98 2.43
N HIS A 150 -5.96 -14.81 3.42
CA HIS A 150 -5.15 -16.02 3.24
C HIS A 150 -3.83 -15.73 2.49
N THR A 151 -3.15 -14.65 2.89
CA THR A 151 -1.90 -14.19 2.30
C THR A 151 -0.79 -14.16 3.35
N GLU A 152 0.46 -14.23 2.90
CA GLU A 152 1.63 -14.02 3.75
C GLU A 152 2.24 -12.65 3.46
N ILE A 153 2.56 -11.91 4.51
CA ILE A 153 3.25 -10.62 4.43
C ILE A 153 4.51 -10.75 5.28
N PRO A 154 5.62 -11.22 4.70
CA PRO A 154 6.88 -11.38 5.42
C PRO A 154 7.51 -10.01 5.75
N GLU A 155 8.43 -10.02 6.72
CA GLU A 155 9.28 -8.86 6.97
C GLU A 155 10.16 -8.60 5.75
N LEU A 156 10.43 -7.32 5.45
CA LEU A 156 11.31 -6.93 4.36
C LEU A 156 12.72 -7.51 4.60
N PRO A 157 13.28 -8.29 3.68
CA PRO A 157 14.60 -8.88 3.87
C PRO A 157 15.68 -7.80 3.90
N MET A 158 16.80 -8.07 4.57
CA MET A 158 17.95 -7.16 4.60
C MET A 158 18.46 -6.82 3.20
N ASN A 159 18.37 -7.76 2.25
CA ASN A 159 18.67 -7.49 0.85
C ASN A 159 17.40 -7.03 0.13
N VAL A 160 17.17 -5.72 0.15
CA VAL A 160 16.00 -5.09 -0.48
C VAL A 160 16.05 -5.21 -2.01
N ASP A 161 17.22 -5.25 -2.64
CA ASP A 161 17.33 -5.32 -4.10
C ASP A 161 16.73 -6.61 -4.67
N GLU A 162 16.95 -7.75 -4.03
CA GLU A 162 16.35 -9.04 -4.44
C GLU A 162 14.83 -9.04 -4.34
N PHE A 163 14.28 -8.24 -3.42
CA PHE A 163 12.84 -8.13 -3.24
C PHE A 163 12.21 -7.22 -4.30
N PHE A 164 12.90 -6.13 -4.67
CA PHE A 164 12.38 -5.12 -5.60
C PHE A 164 12.71 -5.40 -7.08
N TRP A 165 13.75 -6.17 -7.42
CA TRP A 165 14.26 -6.36 -8.79
C TRP A 165 14.32 -7.83 -9.23
#